data_AF-A0A803MLG6-F1
#
_entry.id   AF-A0A803MLG6-F1
#
_cell.length_a   1.000
_cell.length_b   1.000
_cell.length_c   1.000
_cell.angle_alpha   90.00
_cell.angle_beta   90.00
_cell.angle_gamma   90.00
#
_symmetry.space_group_name_H-M   'P 1'
#
loop_
_entity.id
_entity.type
_entity.pdbx_description
1 polymer ?
#
loop_
_entity_poly.entity_id
_entity_poly.type
_entity_poly.pdbx_seq_one_letter_code
_entity_poly.pdbx_strand_id
1 'polypeptide(L)'
;MDIPTSERLATIQNEIRLVEAEKLECEQRLALFWEHPPPIDPALVAAAMLRIQRRIRELEDSKRNLLNEQQALIVQATTHLAPDRRED
;
A
#
# COMPACT_ATOMS: atom_id res chain seq x y z
N MET A 1 -7.90 -9.54 22.41
CA MET A 1 -8.79 -8.37 22.31
C MET A 1 -8.94 -8.09 20.84
N ASP A 2 -10.16 -8.23 20.32
CA ASP A 2 -10.46 -7.87 18.93
C ASP A 2 -10.47 -6.34 18.84
N ILE A 3 -9.69 -5.79 17.91
CA ILE A 3 -9.66 -4.34 17.65
C ILE A 3 -11.02 -3.95 17.07
N PRO A 4 -11.67 -2.87 17.54
CA PRO A 4 -12.90 -2.37 16.93
C PRO A 4 -12.73 -2.13 15.43
N THR A 5 -13.74 -2.52 14.63
CA THR A 5 -13.71 -2.37 13.17
C THR A 5 -13.37 -0.94 12.73
N SER A 6 -13.86 0.07 13.44
CA SER A 6 -13.55 1.48 13.18
C SER A 6 -12.08 1.84 13.43
N GLU A 7 -11.47 1.29 14.48
CA GLU A 7 -10.06 1.50 14.80
C GLU A 7 -9.18 0.82 13.75
N ARG A 8 -9.48 -0.42 13.35
CA ARG A 8 -8.72 -1.09 12.28
C ARG A 8 -8.85 -0.35 10.94
N LEU A 9 -10.03 0.17 10.59
CA LEU A 9 -10.22 0.99 9.39
C LEU A 9 -9.36 2.26 9.41
N ALA A 10 -9.26 2.94 10.55
CA ALA A 10 -8.40 4.11 10.71
C ALA A 10 -6.91 3.73 10.58
N THR A 11 -6.49 2.60 11.15
CA THR A 11 -5.13 2.08 11.00
C THR A 11 -4.81 1.78 9.54
N ILE A 12 -5.70 1.09 8.81
CA ILE A 12 -5.51 0.77 7.39
C ILE A 12 -5.36 2.04 6.55
N GLN A 13 -6.17 3.08 6.81
CA GLN A 13 -6.03 4.36 6.10
C GLN A 13 -4.66 5.00 6.34
N ASN A 14 -4.12 4.90 7.56
CA ASN A 14 -2.78 5.38 7.87
C ASN A 14 -1.70 4.54 7.18
N GLU A 15 -1.81 3.21 7.20
CA GLU A 15 -0.90 2.29 6.54
C GLU A 15 -0.86 2.54 5.01
N ILE A 16 -2.01 2.73 4.37
CA ILE A 16 -2.09 3.07 2.94
C ILE A 16 -1.34 4.37 2.65
N ARG A 17 -1.55 5.42 3.45
CA ARG A 17 -0.87 6.72 3.26
C ARG A 17 0.65 6.59 3.36
N LEU A 18 1.14 5.78 4.31
CA LEU A 18 2.57 5.51 4.48
C LEU A 18 3.15 4.74 3.29
N VAL A 19 2.43 3.71 2.83
CA VAL A 19 2.82 2.93 1.65
C VAL A 19 2.88 3.81 0.40
N GLU A 20 1.91 4.71 0.21
CA GLU A 20 1.90 5.65 -0.92
C GLU A 20 3.04 6.66 -0.84
N ALA A 21 3.33 7.21 0.35
CA ALA A 21 4.44 8.14 0.54
C ALA A 21 5.80 7.46 0.24
N GLU A 22 6.01 6.24 0.75
CA GLU A 22 7.24 5.50 0.49
C GLU A 22 7.38 5.12 -0.99
N LYS A 23 6.26 4.74 -1.64
CA LYS A 23 6.26 4.43 -3.07
C LYS A 23 6.68 5.65 -3.88
N LEU A 24 6.12 6.83 -3.57
CA LEU A 24 6.48 8.08 -4.23
C LEU A 24 7.97 8.41 -4.07
N GLU A 25 8.53 8.23 -2.86
CA GLU A 25 9.97 8.41 -2.63
C GLU A 25 10.80 7.45 -3.49
N CYS A 26 10.39 6.17 -3.58
CA CYS A 26 11.06 5.19 -4.43
C CYS A 26 11.02 5.57 -5.91
N GLU A 27 9.87 6.05 -6.41
CA GLU A 27 9.71 6.51 -7.79
C GLU A 27 10.59 7.72 -8.10
N GLN A 28 10.65 8.70 -7.18
CA GLN A 28 11.54 9.86 -7.31
C GLN A 28 13.01 9.44 -7.33
N ARG A 29 13.41 8.52 -6.44
CA ARG A 29 14.78 7.98 -6.43
C ARG A 29 15.12 7.21 -7.70
N LEU A 30 14.15 6.50 -8.28
CA LEU A 30 14.33 5.81 -9.56
C LEU A 30 14.50 6.81 -10.71
N ALA A 31 13.73 7.91 -10.71
CA ALA A 31 13.83 8.98 -11.69
C ALA A 31 15.23 9.61 -11.71
N LEU A 32 15.85 9.83 -10.54
CA LEU A 32 17.21 10.36 -10.44
C LEU A 32 18.26 9.52 -11.19
N PHE A 33 18.10 8.20 -11.27
CA PHE A 33 19.02 7.36 -12.05
C PHE A 33 18.96 7.63 -13.55
N TRP A 34 17.84 8.15 -14.06
CA TRP A 34 17.64 8.45 -15.48
C TRP A 34 18.06 9.88 -15.87
N GLU A 35 18.29 10.76 -14.89
CA GLU A 35 18.63 12.17 -15.12
C GLU A 35 20.14 12.45 -15.18
N HIS A 36 20.97 11.41 -15.11
CA HIS A 36 22.42 11.54 -14.95
C HIS A 36 23.23 10.90 -16.10
N PRO A 37 24.47 11.37 -16.34
CA PRO A 37 25.37 10.79 -17.33
C PRO A 37 25.66 9.30 -17.04
N PRO A 38 26.13 8.55 -18.05
CA PRO A 38 26.35 7.11 -17.92
C PRO A 38 27.18 6.78 -16.69
N PRO A 39 26.74 5.80 -15.88
CA PRO A 39 27.46 5.46 -14.67
C PRO A 39 28.81 4.82 -14.98
N ILE A 40 29.79 5.11 -14.13
CA ILE A 40 31.13 4.49 -14.18
C ILE A 40 31.03 2.96 -14.04
N ASP A 41 30.09 2.49 -13.21
CA ASP A 41 29.72 1.08 -13.08
C ASP A 41 28.23 0.88 -13.38
N PRO A 42 27.89 0.47 -14.63
CA PRO A 42 26.51 0.20 -15.02
C PRO A 42 25.87 -0.97 -14.26
N ALA A 43 26.64 -1.97 -13.84
CA ALA A 43 26.11 -3.13 -13.13
C ALA A 43 25.67 -2.75 -11.72
N LEU A 44 26.45 -1.92 -11.03
CA LEU A 44 26.10 -1.39 -9.71
C LEU A 44 24.81 -0.54 -9.77
N VAL A 45 24.69 0.33 -10.77
CA VAL A 45 23.49 1.15 -10.96
C VAL A 45 22.27 0.30 -11.31
N ALA A 46 22.42 -0.66 -12.23
CA ALA A 46 21.33 -1.59 -12.55
C ALA A 46 20.86 -2.37 -11.32
N ALA A 47 21.77 -2.84 -10.47
CA ALA A 47 21.43 -3.52 -9.22
C ALA A 47 20.67 -2.62 -8.25
N ALA A 48 21.05 -1.34 -8.12
CA ALA A 48 20.35 -0.38 -7.28
C ALA A 48 18.93 -0.09 -7.79
N MET A 49 18.78 0.14 -9.10
CA MET A 49 17.47 0.36 -9.74
C MET A 49 16.55 -0.85 -9.58
N LEU A 50 17.08 -2.07 -9.77
CA LEU A 50 16.32 -3.31 -9.55
C LEU A 50 15.84 -3.45 -8.10
N ARG A 51 16.63 -3.01 -7.11
CA ARG A 51 16.19 -3.00 -5.70
C ARG A 51 15.03 -2.04 -5.48
N ILE A 52 15.10 -0.84 -6.04
CA ILE A 52 14.02 0.16 -5.94
C ILE A 52 12.74 -0.36 -6.63
N GLN A 53 12.86 -0.93 -7.83
CA GLN A 53 11.73 -1.52 -8.55
C GLN A 53 11.10 -2.71 -7.82
N ARG A 54 11.89 -3.53 -7.13
CA ARG A 54 11.34 -4.58 -6.25
C ARG A 54 10.57 -3.97 -5.09
N ARG A 55 11.12 -2.95 -4.44
CA ARG A 55 10.45 -2.26 -3.33
C ARG A 55 9.12 -1.64 -3.76
N ILE A 56 9.07 -0.98 -4.92
CA ILE A 56 7.82 -0.43 -5.48
C ILE A 56 6.77 -1.53 -5.64
N ARG A 57 7.13 -2.69 -6.19
CA ARG A 57 6.20 -3.83 -6.34
C ARG A 57 5.68 -4.35 -4.99
N GLU A 58 6.57 -4.51 -4.02
CA GLU A 58 6.18 -4.91 -2.65
C GLU A 58 5.19 -3.92 -2.03
N LEU A 59 5.42 -2.62 -2.23
CA LEU A 59 4.53 -1.56 -1.75
C LEU A 59 3.16 -1.60 -2.45
N GLU A 60 3.13 -1.84 -3.76
CA GLU A 60 1.89 -2.00 -4.51
C GLU A 60 1.07 -3.21 -4.06
N ASP A 61 1.73 -4.34 -3.82
CA ASP A 61 1.09 -5.54 -3.31
C ASP A 61 0.57 -5.34 -1.87
N SER A 62 1.35 -4.66 -1.02
CA SER A 62 0.93 -4.26 0.32
C SER A 62 -0.32 -3.37 0.27
N LYS A 63 -0.32 -2.32 -0.57
CA LYS A 63 -1.49 -1.46 -0.77
C LYS A 63 -2.70 -2.25 -1.23
N ARG A 64 -2.54 -3.20 -2.16
CA ARG A 64 -3.64 -4.05 -2.64
C ARG A 64 -4.24 -4.89 -1.51
N ASN A 65 -3.40 -5.47 -0.66
CA ASN A 65 -3.85 -6.25 0.49
C ASN A 65 -4.60 -5.38 1.51
N LEU A 66 -4.11 -4.18 1.80
CA LEU A 66 -4.75 -3.22 2.69
C LEU A 66 -6.13 -2.78 2.17
N LEU A 67 -6.25 -2.53 0.86
CA LEU A 67 -7.54 -2.19 0.24
C LEU A 67 -8.53 -3.36 0.29
N ASN A 68 -8.06 -4.59 0.08
CA ASN A 68 -8.90 -5.78 0.21
C ASN A 68 -9.39 -5.97 1.65
N GLU A 69 -8.53 -5.76 2.64
CA GLU A 69 -8.90 -5.82 4.05
C GLU A 69 -9.92 -4.73 4.41
N GLN A 70 -9.69 -3.49 3.97
CA GLN A 70 -10.64 -2.39 4.15
C GLN A 70 -12.02 -2.73 3.58
N GLN A 71 -12.08 -3.27 2.36
CA GLN A 71 -13.33 -3.66 1.72
C GLN A 71 -14.05 -4.76 2.51
N ALA A 72 -13.32 -5.76 3.00
CA ALA A 72 -13.90 -6.83 3.82
C ALA A 72 -14.51 -6.28 5.12
N LEU A 73 -13.81 -5.36 5.80
CA LEU A 73 -14.29 -4.73 7.03
C LEU A 73 -15.53 -3.86 6.81
N ILE A 74 -15.59 -3.12 5.70
CA ILE A 74 -16.78 -2.32 5.34
C ILE A 74 -18.00 -3.22 5.09
N VAL A 75 -17.82 -4.34 4.37
CA VAL A 75 -18.89 -5.31 4.12
C VAL A 75 -19.37 -5.97 5.41
N GLN A 76 -18.45 -6.31 6.33
CA GLN A 76 -18.82 -6.85 7.64
C GLN A 76 -19.61 -5.83 8.46
N ALA A 77 -19.13 -4.58 8.57
CA ALA A 77 -19.82 -3.54 9.32
C ALA A 77 -21.23 -3.26 8.80
N THR A 78 -21.43 -3.23 7.49
CA THR A 78 -22.75 -3.03 6.86
C THR A 78 -23.68 -4.23 7.04
N THR A 79 -23.15 -5.45 7.00
CA THR A 79 -23.92 -6.68 7.29
C THR A 79 -24.40 -6.71 8.74
N HIS A 80 -23.55 -6.31 9.69
CA HIS A 80 -23.90 -6.21 11.11
C HIS A 80 -24.92 -5.11 11.43
N LEU A 81 -25.05 -4.09 10.57
CA LEU A 81 -26.05 -3.02 10.70
C LEU A 81 -27.41 -3.37 10.05
N ALA A 82 -27.49 -4.45 9.28
CA ALA A 82 -28.71 -4.87 8.57
C ALA A 82 -29.61 -5.95 9.25
N PRO A 83 -29.48 -6.34 10.54
CA PRO A 83 -30.22 -7.50 11.04
C PRO A 83 -31.70 -7.25 11.39
N ASP A 84 -32.29 -6.08 11.11
CA ASP A 84 -33.67 -5.77 11.54
C ASP A 84 -34.54 -5.12 10.45
N ARG A 85 -34.79 -5.85 9.36
CA ARG A 85 -35.93 -5.59 8.44
C ARG A 85 -36.52 -6.91 7.92
N ARG A 86 -36.96 -7.79 8.82
CA ARG A 86 -37.92 -8.86 8.52
C ARG A 86 -38.68 -9.24 9.79
N GLU A 87 -39.79 -8.55 10.02
CA GLU A 87 -40.95 -8.81 10.90
C GLU A 87 -41.70 -7.44 10.87
N ASP A 88 -42.85 -7.23 10.23
CA ASP A 88 -44.04 -8.04 9.91
C ASP A 88 -44.66 -7.64 8.56
#